data_AF-A0A7U9SKK8-F1
#
_entry.id   AF-A0A7U9SKK8-F1
#
_cell.length_a   1.000
_cell.length_b   1.000
_cell.length_c   1.000
_cell.angle_alpha   90.00
_cell.angle_beta   90.00
_cell.angle_gamma   90.00
#
_symmetry.space_group_name_H-M   'P 1'
#
loop_
_entity.id
_entity.type
_entity.pdbx_description
1 polymer ?
#
loop_
_entity_poly.entity_id
_entity_poly.type
_entity_poly.pdbx_seq_one_letter_code
_entity_poly.pdbx_strand_id
1 'polypeptide(L)'
;MKHNFERDCEYGKHVFEVGKYCIQFNTFLNNQIGLQVLRDWKENCLKWCYHRLEDGKLGDQKYPDKWRQRYEGIYESRNLGAGVAPWNLHLFTYISSRNREIWMKSKAKIFKVVFYHFEGMKYLGRDDICLNIWNPCVEKTGKKIKILYGEYLREIRDIRTFLDKKYGVTFEHMLISKDIFLEKDYSLMQFCKDDGIIDGLKKWMKYRKYNIVRINKIT
;
A
#
# COMPACT_ATOMS: atom_id res chain seq x y z
N MET A 1 -5.09 -6.52 -10.49
CA MET A 1 -3.66 -6.69 -10.89
C MET A 1 -2.95 -7.56 -9.86
N LYS A 2 -1.74 -8.07 -10.11
CA LYS A 2 -0.96 -8.75 -9.06
C LYS A 2 -0.49 -7.75 -7.99
N HIS A 3 -0.34 -8.20 -6.74
CA HIS A 3 0.38 -7.43 -5.71
C HIS A 3 1.84 -7.19 -6.09
N ASN A 4 2.46 -8.13 -6.84
CA ASN A 4 3.89 -8.10 -7.17
C ASN A 4 4.79 -8.05 -5.93
N PHE A 5 4.49 -8.90 -4.94
CA PHE A 5 5.38 -9.12 -3.80
C PHE A 5 6.79 -9.54 -4.26
N GLU A 6 7.77 -9.24 -3.42
CA GLU A 6 9.12 -9.76 -3.57
C GLU A 6 9.09 -11.29 -3.61
N ARG A 7 9.95 -11.90 -4.42
CA ARG A 7 10.05 -13.36 -4.52
C ARG A 7 11.15 -13.87 -3.60
N ASP A 8 10.93 -13.72 -2.31
CA ASP A 8 11.77 -14.21 -1.22
C ASP A 8 11.10 -15.40 -0.51
N CYS A 9 11.59 -15.77 0.68
CA CYS A 9 11.02 -16.86 1.48
C CYS A 9 9.61 -16.57 2.01
N GLU A 10 9.23 -15.29 2.15
CA GLU A 10 7.92 -14.88 2.65
C GLU A 10 6.86 -14.79 1.53
N TYR A 11 7.27 -14.80 0.26
CA TYR A 11 6.35 -14.72 -0.89
C TYR A 11 5.16 -15.68 -0.79
N GLY A 12 5.41 -16.94 -0.43
CA GLY A 12 4.37 -17.96 -0.29
C GLY A 12 3.34 -17.59 0.78
N LYS A 13 3.82 -17.11 1.93
CA LYS A 13 3.00 -16.63 3.04
C LYS A 13 2.14 -15.44 2.62
N HIS A 14 2.71 -14.44 1.96
CA HIS A 14 1.93 -13.27 1.49
C HIS A 14 0.84 -13.67 0.51
N VAL A 15 1.14 -14.53 -0.47
CA VAL A 15 0.10 -15.02 -1.40
C VAL A 15 -0.96 -15.84 -0.66
N PHE A 16 -0.57 -16.64 0.32
CA PHE A 16 -1.51 -17.42 1.13
C PHE A 16 -2.41 -16.52 2.00
N GLU A 17 -1.87 -15.51 2.66
CA GLU A 17 -2.61 -14.65 3.58
C GLU A 17 -3.47 -13.62 2.84
N VAL A 18 -2.88 -12.83 1.94
CA VAL A 18 -3.56 -11.69 1.31
C VAL A 18 -3.94 -11.90 -0.16
N GLY A 19 -3.44 -12.98 -0.76
CA GLY A 19 -3.78 -13.33 -2.14
C GLY A 19 -2.78 -12.80 -3.18
N LYS A 20 -2.85 -13.38 -4.37
CA LYS A 20 -1.95 -13.04 -5.48
C LYS A 20 -2.31 -11.70 -6.12
N TYR A 21 -3.60 -11.39 -6.15
CA TYR A 21 -4.15 -10.22 -6.80
C TYR A 21 -4.55 -9.15 -5.80
N CYS A 22 -4.33 -7.88 -6.13
CA CYS A 22 -4.84 -6.73 -5.41
C CYS A 22 -6.11 -6.19 -6.07
N ILE A 23 -7.11 -5.86 -5.26
CA ILE A 23 -8.39 -5.30 -5.69
C ILE A 23 -8.39 -3.78 -5.89
N GLN A 24 -7.25 -3.12 -5.68
CA GLN A 24 -7.05 -1.67 -5.82
C GLN A 24 -7.58 -1.05 -7.13
N PHE A 25 -7.69 -1.84 -8.20
CA PHE A 25 -8.34 -1.45 -9.45
C PHE A 25 -8.83 -2.68 -10.19
N ASN A 26 -10.13 -2.70 -10.50
CA ASN A 26 -10.78 -3.73 -11.30
C ASN A 26 -11.67 -3.06 -12.33
N THR A 27 -11.75 -3.64 -13.53
CA THR A 27 -12.64 -3.18 -14.60
C THR A 27 -13.46 -4.36 -15.08
N PHE A 28 -14.76 -4.14 -15.22
CA PHE A 28 -15.70 -5.13 -15.73
C PHE A 28 -16.25 -4.61 -17.05
N LEU A 29 -16.11 -5.41 -18.11
CA LEU A 29 -16.74 -5.07 -19.39
C LEU A 29 -18.25 -5.19 -19.26
N ASN A 30 -18.98 -4.30 -19.91
CA ASN A 30 -20.44 -4.38 -20.02
C ASN A 30 -20.86 -5.44 -21.02
N ASN A 31 -20.49 -6.69 -20.75
CA ASN A 31 -20.87 -7.88 -21.50
C ASN A 31 -21.29 -8.98 -20.52
N GLN A 32 -21.81 -10.08 -21.05
CA GLN A 32 -22.37 -11.16 -20.23
C GLN A 32 -21.39 -11.68 -19.17
N ILE A 33 -20.13 -11.95 -19.57
CA ILE A 33 -19.10 -12.48 -18.67
C ILE A 33 -18.71 -11.44 -17.62
N GLY A 34 -18.39 -10.20 -18.03
CA GLY A 34 -17.99 -9.13 -17.11
C GLY A 34 -19.06 -8.82 -16.06
N LEU A 35 -20.33 -8.77 -16.47
CA LEU A 35 -21.46 -8.60 -15.55
C LEU A 35 -21.68 -9.82 -14.66
N GLN A 36 -21.41 -11.04 -15.14
CA GLN A 36 -21.47 -12.23 -14.32
C GLN A 36 -20.42 -12.21 -13.21
N VAL A 37 -19.15 -11.92 -13.53
CA VAL A 37 -18.08 -11.82 -12.52
C VAL A 37 -18.42 -10.76 -11.48
N LEU A 38 -18.91 -9.60 -11.91
CA LEU A 38 -19.30 -8.51 -11.01
C LEU A 38 -20.46 -8.93 -10.08
N ARG A 39 -21.51 -9.57 -10.62
CA ARG A 39 -22.64 -10.08 -9.81
C ARG A 39 -22.17 -11.12 -8.82
N ASP A 40 -21.40 -12.11 -9.27
CA ASP A 40 -20.90 -13.18 -8.40
C ASP A 40 -19.99 -12.63 -7.30
N TRP A 41 -19.13 -11.66 -7.61
CA TRP A 41 -18.29 -11.00 -6.61
C TRP A 41 -19.13 -10.25 -5.57
N LYS A 42 -20.13 -9.47 -6.01
CA LYS A 42 -21.07 -8.77 -5.13
C LYS A 42 -21.78 -9.74 -4.19
N GLU A 43 -22.37 -10.81 -4.73
CA GLU A 43 -23.10 -11.81 -3.94
C GLU A 43 -22.17 -12.55 -2.96
N ASN A 44 -20.93 -12.82 -3.37
CA ASN A 44 -19.95 -13.44 -2.48
C ASN A 44 -19.58 -12.52 -1.31
N CYS A 45 -19.33 -11.22 -1.57
CA CYS A 45 -19.04 -10.25 -0.51
C CYS A 45 -20.23 -10.08 0.44
N LEU A 46 -21.46 -10.06 -0.07
CA LEU A 46 -22.67 -9.99 0.78
C LEU A 46 -22.82 -11.23 1.67
N LYS A 47 -22.44 -12.40 1.19
CA LYS A 47 -22.44 -13.65 1.97
C LYS A 47 -21.31 -13.68 3.00
N TRP A 48 -20.13 -13.21 2.64
CA TRP A 48 -18.95 -13.24 3.49
C TRP A 48 -17.94 -12.19 3.03
N CYS A 49 -17.56 -11.24 3.89
CA CYS A 49 -16.54 -10.22 3.56
C CYS A 49 -15.84 -9.71 4.83
N TYR A 50 -15.58 -10.61 5.78
CA TYR A 50 -14.96 -10.24 7.05
C TYR A 50 -13.45 -10.00 6.86
N HIS A 51 -12.93 -9.01 7.58
CA HIS A 51 -11.49 -8.74 7.62
C HIS A 51 -10.76 -9.70 8.57
N ARG A 52 -10.79 -10.99 8.24
CA ARG A 52 -10.05 -12.06 8.90
C ARG A 52 -9.72 -13.16 7.89
N LEU A 53 -8.60 -13.86 8.09
CA LEU A 53 -8.26 -15.01 7.25
C LEU A 53 -9.05 -16.24 7.73
N GLU A 54 -9.94 -16.76 6.89
CA GLU A 54 -10.80 -17.90 7.21
C GLU A 54 -11.12 -18.66 5.92
N ASP A 55 -10.87 -19.97 5.87
CA ASP A 55 -11.17 -20.85 4.73
C ASP A 55 -10.66 -20.32 3.38
N GLY A 56 -9.47 -19.70 3.38
CA GLY A 56 -8.86 -19.11 2.19
C GLY A 56 -9.54 -17.83 1.69
N LYS A 57 -10.36 -17.18 2.52
CA LYS A 57 -10.99 -15.88 2.26
C LYS A 57 -10.39 -14.81 3.19
N LEU A 58 -10.39 -13.56 2.72
CA LEU A 58 -9.99 -12.38 3.47
C LEU A 58 -10.68 -11.19 2.80
N GLY A 59 -11.70 -10.63 3.46
CA GLY A 59 -12.54 -9.57 2.92
C GLY A 59 -12.98 -9.86 1.48
N ASP A 60 -13.02 -8.80 0.69
CA ASP A 60 -13.19 -8.82 -0.76
C ASP A 60 -11.86 -9.14 -1.51
N GLN A 61 -10.74 -8.99 -0.82
CA GLN A 61 -9.37 -9.04 -1.32
C GLN A 61 -8.99 -10.40 -1.95
N LYS A 62 -9.44 -11.55 -1.44
CA LYS A 62 -9.03 -12.88 -1.95
C LYS A 62 -9.90 -13.47 -3.06
N TYR A 63 -11.06 -12.91 -3.38
CA TYR A 63 -11.92 -13.45 -4.45
C TYR A 63 -11.25 -13.53 -5.82
N PRO A 64 -10.43 -12.55 -6.26
CA PRO A 64 -9.82 -12.58 -7.58
C PRO A 64 -8.84 -13.74 -7.83
N ASP A 65 -8.32 -14.37 -6.78
CA ASP A 65 -7.38 -15.51 -6.89
C ASP A 65 -7.99 -16.69 -7.67
N LYS A 66 -9.32 -16.86 -7.59
CA LYS A 66 -10.05 -17.93 -8.28
C LYS A 66 -10.62 -17.51 -9.64
N TRP A 67 -10.60 -16.22 -9.99
CA TRP A 67 -11.31 -15.73 -11.18
C TRP A 67 -10.77 -16.35 -12.47
N ARG A 68 -9.45 -16.44 -12.65
CA ARG A 68 -8.85 -17.02 -13.87
C ARG A 68 -9.14 -18.51 -14.05
N GLN A 69 -9.54 -19.22 -12.99
CA GLN A 69 -9.93 -20.63 -13.05
C GLN A 69 -11.44 -20.80 -13.27
N ARG A 70 -12.24 -19.80 -12.85
CA ARG A 70 -13.71 -19.86 -12.85
C ARG A 70 -14.35 -19.19 -14.07
N TYR A 71 -13.72 -18.16 -14.62
CA TYR A 71 -14.30 -17.36 -15.70
C TYR A 71 -13.32 -17.23 -16.86
N GLU A 72 -13.89 -17.23 -18.07
CA GLU A 72 -13.17 -16.89 -19.28
C GLU A 72 -12.97 -15.37 -19.37
N GLY A 73 -12.03 -14.93 -20.22
CA GLY A 73 -11.82 -13.50 -20.48
C GLY A 73 -11.20 -12.67 -19.35
N ILE A 74 -10.71 -13.30 -18.27
CA ILE A 74 -10.02 -12.57 -17.19
C ILE A 74 -8.63 -12.14 -17.64
N TYR A 75 -8.43 -10.82 -17.74
CA TYR A 75 -7.16 -10.21 -18.08
C TYR A 75 -6.37 -9.74 -16.84
N GLU A 76 -5.17 -10.29 -16.67
CA GLU A 76 -4.20 -9.81 -15.68
C GLU A 76 -3.29 -8.75 -16.31
N SER A 77 -3.42 -7.49 -15.88
CA SER A 77 -2.53 -6.43 -16.34
C SER A 77 -1.07 -6.73 -16.02
N ARG A 78 -0.22 -6.54 -17.05
CA ARG A 78 1.24 -6.70 -17.00
C ARG A 78 1.97 -5.38 -16.81
N ASN A 79 1.25 -4.26 -16.69
CA ASN A 79 1.85 -2.93 -16.54
C ASN A 79 2.34 -2.74 -15.09
N LEU A 80 3.66 -2.66 -14.91
CA LEU A 80 4.29 -2.46 -13.59
C LEU A 80 3.96 -1.09 -12.96
N GLY A 81 3.59 -0.10 -13.78
CA GLY A 81 3.12 1.19 -13.30
C GLY A 81 1.71 1.17 -12.74
N ALA A 82 0.95 0.11 -13.00
CA ALA A 82 -0.39 -0.11 -12.46
C ALA A 82 -0.30 -1.01 -11.23
N GLY A 83 -0.38 -0.42 -10.04
CA GLY A 83 -0.30 -1.12 -8.77
C GLY A 83 1.03 -0.96 -8.03
N VAL A 84 1.67 0.20 -8.18
CA VAL A 84 2.78 0.61 -7.31
C VAL A 84 2.19 0.89 -5.92
N ALA A 85 2.78 0.34 -4.86
CA ALA A 85 2.22 0.37 -3.52
C ALA A 85 3.30 0.22 -2.44
N PRO A 86 3.01 0.48 -1.16
CA PRO A 86 3.96 0.37 -0.05
C PRO A 86 4.71 -0.97 0.04
N TRP A 87 4.04 -2.07 -0.32
CA TRP A 87 4.59 -3.43 -0.24
C TRP A 87 5.53 -3.82 -1.38
N ASN A 88 5.54 -3.08 -2.50
CA ASN A 88 6.40 -3.39 -3.65
C ASN A 88 7.30 -2.21 -4.06
N LEU A 89 7.17 -1.05 -3.41
CA LEU A 89 7.93 0.15 -3.74
C LEU A 89 9.44 -0.06 -3.66
N HIS A 90 9.90 -0.97 -2.79
CA HIS A 90 11.33 -1.27 -2.62
C HIS A 90 11.94 -1.99 -3.82
N LEU A 91 11.13 -2.70 -4.61
CA LEU A 91 11.54 -3.39 -5.82
C LEU A 91 11.77 -2.45 -7.01
N PHE A 92 11.48 -1.15 -6.83
CA PHE A 92 11.52 -0.14 -7.88
C PHE A 92 12.55 0.95 -7.58
N THR A 93 13.43 1.16 -8.56
CA THR A 93 14.43 2.23 -8.56
C THR A 93 13.85 3.47 -9.21
N TYR A 94 13.94 4.61 -8.52
CA TYR A 94 13.58 5.90 -9.10
C TYR A 94 14.52 6.29 -10.24
N ILE A 95 13.96 6.68 -11.39
CA ILE A 95 14.72 7.17 -12.55
C ILE A 95 14.57 8.69 -12.66
N SER A 96 13.35 9.18 -12.91
CA SER A 96 13.08 10.60 -13.14
C SER A 96 11.66 10.98 -12.75
N SER A 97 11.44 12.28 -12.57
CA SER A 97 10.12 12.89 -12.48
C SER A 97 10.15 14.20 -13.26
N ARG A 98 9.29 14.33 -14.28
CA ARG A 98 9.17 15.52 -15.12
C ARG A 98 7.74 15.61 -15.63
N ASN A 99 7.18 16.82 -15.69
CA ASN A 99 5.83 17.07 -16.19
C ASN A 99 4.76 16.19 -15.52
N ARG A 100 4.86 16.00 -14.19
CA ARG A 100 4.00 15.12 -13.36
C ARG A 100 4.05 13.62 -13.72
N GLU A 101 4.94 13.21 -14.62
CA GLU A 101 5.22 11.79 -14.86
C GLU A 101 6.32 11.31 -13.93
N ILE A 102 6.14 10.13 -13.34
CA ILE A 102 7.13 9.48 -12.49
C ILE A 102 7.58 8.22 -13.20
N TRP A 103 8.89 8.10 -13.44
CA TRP A 103 9.49 6.97 -14.12
C TRP A 103 10.32 6.14 -13.14
N MET A 104 10.07 4.83 -13.15
CA MET A 104 10.77 3.87 -12.30
C MET A 104 11.32 2.72 -13.13
N LYS A 105 12.27 1.99 -12.55
CA LYS A 105 12.88 0.80 -13.13
C LYS A 105 12.73 -0.37 -12.17
N SER A 106 12.35 -1.52 -12.70
CA SER A 106 12.45 -2.81 -12.01
C SER A 106 13.19 -3.78 -12.89
N LYS A 107 14.29 -4.36 -12.39
CA LYS A 107 15.20 -5.22 -13.18
C LYS A 107 15.58 -4.50 -14.50
N ALA A 108 15.27 -5.07 -15.66
CA ALA A 108 15.53 -4.48 -16.97
C ALA A 108 14.40 -3.60 -17.53
N LYS A 109 13.26 -3.47 -16.83
CA LYS A 109 12.07 -2.77 -17.34
C LYS A 109 11.96 -1.38 -16.74
N ILE A 110 11.91 -0.38 -17.60
CA ILE A 110 11.53 1.00 -17.24
C ILE A 110 10.03 1.16 -17.49
N PHE A 111 9.33 1.80 -16.57
CA PHE A 111 7.90 2.02 -16.67
C PHE A 111 7.51 3.37 -16.05
N LYS A 112 6.44 3.94 -16.59
CA LYS A 112 5.76 5.10 -16.02
C LYS A 112 4.80 4.65 -14.93
N VAL A 113 4.84 5.26 -13.76
CA VAL A 113 3.84 5.06 -12.71
C VAL A 113 2.50 5.60 -13.21
N VAL A 114 1.47 4.75 -13.20
CA VAL A 114 0.11 5.10 -13.63
C VAL A 114 -0.72 5.53 -12.43
N PHE A 115 -0.67 4.76 -11.34
CA PHE A 115 -1.25 5.14 -10.05
C PHE A 115 -0.46 4.49 -8.92
N TYR A 116 -0.57 5.10 -7.74
CA TYR A 116 0.00 4.60 -6.50
C TYR A 116 -1.12 4.29 -5.51
N HIS A 117 -1.04 3.16 -4.84
CA HIS A 117 -2.05 2.72 -3.87
C HIS A 117 -1.57 3.01 -2.45
N PHE A 118 -2.16 4.01 -1.81
CA PHE A 118 -1.81 4.52 -0.48
C PHE A 118 -2.33 3.61 0.65
N GLU A 119 -2.01 2.32 0.60
CA GLU A 119 -2.47 1.33 1.57
C GLU A 119 -1.87 1.52 2.95
N GLY A 120 -2.68 1.26 3.98
CA GLY A 120 -2.22 1.18 5.36
C GLY A 120 -1.73 2.50 5.98
N MET A 121 -1.85 3.63 5.27
CA MET A 121 -1.46 4.94 5.77
C MET A 121 -2.33 5.36 6.96
N LYS A 122 -1.69 5.87 8.02
CA LYS A 122 -2.36 6.22 9.29
C LYS A 122 -1.91 7.59 9.79
N TYR A 123 -2.85 8.38 10.28
CA TYR A 123 -2.54 9.62 10.99
C TYR A 123 -2.22 9.29 12.46
N LEU A 124 -1.04 9.70 12.92
CA LEU A 124 -0.58 9.56 14.30
C LEU A 124 -0.71 10.87 15.08
N GLY A 125 -1.05 11.96 14.37
CA GLY A 125 -1.26 13.31 14.89
C GLY A 125 -1.72 14.22 13.76
N ARG A 126 -1.80 15.53 14.02
CA ARG A 126 -2.17 16.54 13.00
C ARG A 126 -1.24 16.52 11.78
N ASP A 127 0.07 16.41 12.04
CA ASP A 127 1.12 16.44 11.00
C ASP A 127 1.97 15.17 10.93
N ASP A 128 1.76 14.20 11.84
CA ASP A 128 2.56 12.98 11.90
C ASP A 128 1.79 11.81 11.27
N ILE A 129 2.43 11.11 10.34
CA ILE A 129 1.80 10.08 9.52
C ILE A 129 2.69 8.82 9.49
N CYS A 130 2.07 7.65 9.59
CA CYS A 130 2.68 6.37 9.23
C CYS A 130 2.34 6.02 7.78
N LEU A 131 3.34 5.77 6.92
CA LEU A 131 3.15 5.46 5.50
C LEU A 131 3.01 3.97 5.15
N ASN A 132 3.26 3.06 6.09
CA ASN A 132 3.19 1.60 5.90
C ASN A 132 4.08 1.02 4.77
N ILE A 133 5.21 1.64 4.43
CA ILE A 133 6.24 1.12 3.52
C ILE A 133 6.90 -0.12 4.13
N TRP A 134 6.78 -1.28 3.47
CA TRP A 134 7.24 -2.56 4.02
C TRP A 134 8.76 -2.64 4.15
N ASN A 135 9.48 -2.30 3.08
CA ASN A 135 10.95 -2.31 3.09
C ASN A 135 11.52 -0.92 2.71
N PRO A 136 11.77 -0.05 3.69
CA PRO A 136 12.32 1.27 3.44
C PRO A 136 13.87 1.28 3.34
N CYS A 137 14.52 0.12 3.40
CA CYS A 137 15.98 -0.01 3.42
C CYS A 137 16.63 0.01 2.03
N VAL A 138 15.97 0.63 1.04
CA VAL A 138 16.52 0.77 -0.31
C VAL A 138 16.89 2.20 -0.65
N GLU A 139 17.74 2.35 -1.67
CA GLU A 139 18.18 3.66 -2.14
C GLU A 139 17.02 4.55 -2.54
N LYS A 140 17.20 5.86 -2.30
CA LYS A 140 16.27 6.92 -2.72
C LYS A 140 14.84 6.73 -2.17
N THR A 141 14.63 5.94 -1.11
CA THR A 141 13.31 5.79 -0.46
C THR A 141 12.70 7.13 -0.06
N GLY A 142 13.48 8.01 0.57
CA GLY A 142 13.01 9.37 0.91
C GLY A 142 12.59 10.21 -0.31
N LYS A 143 13.28 10.06 -1.45
CA LYS A 143 12.91 10.73 -2.71
C LYS A 143 11.62 10.15 -3.27
N LYS A 144 11.45 8.82 -3.25
CA LYS A 144 10.20 8.16 -3.65
C LYS A 144 9.03 8.64 -2.79
N ILE A 145 9.21 8.71 -1.47
CA ILE A 145 8.20 9.23 -0.54
C ILE A 145 7.83 10.67 -0.88
N LYS A 146 8.82 11.56 -1.00
CA LYS A 146 8.56 12.97 -1.33
C LYS A 146 7.74 13.13 -2.61
N ILE A 147 8.09 12.38 -3.66
CA ILE A 147 7.42 12.48 -4.96
C ILE A 147 6.01 11.85 -4.94
N LEU A 148 5.83 10.72 -4.26
CA LEU A 148 4.55 10.00 -4.23
C LEU A 148 3.55 10.58 -3.23
N TYR A 149 4.02 11.08 -2.09
CA TYR A 149 3.18 11.51 -0.98
C TYR A 149 3.19 13.02 -0.74
N GLY A 150 4.31 13.70 -1.01
CA GLY A 150 4.55 15.06 -0.51
C GLY A 150 3.46 16.05 -0.88
N GLU A 151 3.15 16.20 -2.17
CA GLU A 151 2.11 17.12 -2.65
C GLU A 151 0.75 16.79 -2.03
N TYR A 152 0.31 15.53 -2.10
CA TYR A 152 -0.98 15.10 -1.52
C TYR A 152 -1.09 15.41 -0.03
N LEU A 153 -0.07 15.12 0.75
CA LEU A 153 -0.08 15.34 2.20
C LEU A 153 -0.09 16.83 2.55
N ARG A 154 0.58 17.68 1.76
CA ARG A 154 0.50 19.14 1.91
C ARG A 154 -0.92 19.63 1.68
N GLU A 155 -1.50 19.28 0.53
CA GLU A 155 -2.83 19.76 0.15
C GLU A 155 -3.90 19.27 1.15
N ILE A 156 -3.82 18.01 1.58
CA ILE A 156 -4.73 17.46 2.59
C ILE A 156 -4.58 18.19 3.93
N ARG A 157 -3.36 18.49 4.39
CA ARG A 157 -3.13 19.28 5.62
C ARG A 157 -3.74 20.67 5.53
N ASP A 158 -3.60 21.33 4.39
CA ASP A 158 -4.09 22.69 4.18
C ASP A 158 -5.62 22.71 4.15
N ILE A 159 -6.24 21.75 3.48
CA ILE A 159 -7.70 21.54 3.51
C ILE A 159 -8.19 21.26 4.94
N ARG A 160 -7.54 20.35 5.67
CA ARG A 160 -7.90 20.05 7.07
C ARG A 160 -7.82 21.29 7.96
N THR A 161 -6.78 22.10 7.79
CA THR A 161 -6.60 23.35 8.55
C THR A 161 -7.64 24.39 8.20
N PHE A 162 -8.00 24.51 6.93
CA PHE A 162 -9.08 25.38 6.49
C PHE A 162 -10.43 24.96 7.08
N LEU A 163 -10.75 23.67 7.03
CA LEU A 163 -12.01 23.12 7.54
C LEU A 163 -12.14 23.31 9.06
N ASP A 164 -11.07 23.07 9.80
CA ASP A 164 -10.95 23.33 11.24
C ASP A 164 -11.21 24.82 11.55
N LYS A 165 -10.44 25.73 10.94
CA LYS A 165 -10.55 27.17 11.22
C LYS A 165 -11.87 27.80 10.80
N LYS A 166 -12.45 27.38 9.67
CA LYS A 166 -13.63 28.01 9.09
C LYS A 166 -14.94 27.39 9.60
N TYR A 167 -14.94 26.09 9.87
CA TYR A 167 -16.16 25.34 10.16
C TYR A 167 -16.08 24.51 11.45
N GLY A 168 -14.95 24.53 12.18
CA GLY A 168 -14.75 23.70 13.37
C GLY A 168 -14.70 22.20 13.07
N VAL A 169 -14.48 21.81 11.81
CA VAL A 169 -14.45 20.39 11.40
C VAL A 169 -13.08 19.82 11.71
N THR A 170 -13.02 18.98 12.72
CA THR A 170 -11.80 18.30 13.17
C THR A 170 -11.80 16.82 12.78
N PHE A 171 -10.63 16.21 12.89
CA PHE A 171 -10.37 14.85 12.44
C PHE A 171 -9.63 14.03 13.50
N GLU A 172 -9.75 14.43 14.76
CA GLU A 172 -9.10 13.79 15.91
C GLU A 172 -9.55 12.32 16.08
N HIS A 173 -10.81 12.03 15.74
CA HIS A 173 -11.37 10.67 15.77
C HIS A 173 -10.75 9.71 14.74
N MET A 174 -10.00 10.21 13.75
CA MET A 174 -9.26 9.38 12.79
C MET A 174 -7.80 9.15 13.19
N LEU A 175 -7.34 9.76 14.30
CA LEU A 175 -5.99 9.54 14.79
C LEU A 175 -5.87 8.18 15.45
N ILE A 176 -4.73 7.54 15.24
CA ILE A 176 -4.37 6.29 15.89
C ILE A 176 -3.32 6.58 16.94
N SER A 177 -3.51 6.02 18.14
CA SER A 177 -2.53 6.11 19.22
C SER A 177 -1.19 5.57 18.74
N LYS A 178 -0.19 6.45 18.74
CA LYS A 178 1.16 6.18 18.25
C LYS A 178 1.83 5.08 19.06
N ASP A 179 1.62 5.08 20.37
CA ASP A 179 2.26 4.13 21.28
C ASP A 179 1.65 2.75 21.08
N ILE A 180 0.31 2.65 21.03
CA ILE A 180 -0.39 1.39 20.75
C ILE A 180 0.03 0.80 19.39
N PHE A 181 0.15 1.64 18.37
CA PHE A 181 0.50 1.16 17.04
C PHE A 181 1.98 0.75 16.92
N LEU A 182 2.91 1.50 17.52
CA LEU A 182 4.34 1.27 17.32
C LEU A 182 4.96 0.29 18.33
N GLU A 183 4.40 0.15 19.53
CA GLU A 183 4.99 -0.67 20.60
C GLU A 183 4.83 -2.17 20.38
N LYS A 184 3.87 -2.59 19.55
CA LYS A 184 3.61 -4.01 19.28
C LYS A 184 4.57 -4.55 18.21
N ASP A 185 4.16 -4.43 16.94
CA ASP A 185 4.84 -5.10 15.83
C ASP A 185 5.99 -4.26 15.23
N TYR A 186 6.14 -2.99 15.66
CA TYR A 186 7.14 -2.06 15.12
C TYR A 186 8.14 -1.55 16.17
N SER A 187 8.28 -2.27 17.28
CA SER A 187 9.24 -1.96 18.33
C SER A 187 10.65 -2.38 17.93
N LEU A 188 11.67 -1.69 18.45
CA LEU A 188 13.08 -2.07 18.21
C LEU A 188 13.33 -3.53 18.61
N MET A 189 12.73 -3.96 19.73
CA MET A 189 12.84 -5.33 20.21
C MET A 189 12.32 -6.34 19.19
N GLN A 190 11.19 -6.05 18.53
CA GLN A 190 10.63 -6.92 17.50
C GLN A 190 11.56 -7.03 16.28
N PHE A 191 12.05 -5.90 15.76
CA PHE A 191 13.05 -5.91 14.68
C PHE A 191 14.33 -6.67 15.05
N CYS A 192 14.83 -6.53 16.28
CA CYS A 192 15.99 -7.28 16.74
C CYS A 192 15.73 -8.78 16.89
N LYS A 193 14.50 -9.19 17.22
CA LYS A 193 14.09 -10.61 17.25
C LYS A 193 14.05 -11.20 15.85
N ASP A 194 13.52 -10.45 14.89
CA ASP A 194 13.31 -10.95 13.52
C ASP A 194 14.61 -10.95 12.70
N ASP A 195 15.49 -9.97 12.92
CA ASP A 195 16.66 -9.72 12.07
C ASP A 195 18.02 -9.70 12.81
N GLY A 196 18.02 -10.02 14.11
CA GLY A 196 19.20 -9.89 14.97
C GLY A 196 19.51 -8.44 15.36
N ILE A 197 20.41 -8.24 16.32
CA ILE A 197 20.62 -6.93 16.98
C ILE A 197 21.09 -5.85 15.99
N ILE A 198 22.12 -6.15 15.20
CA ILE A 198 22.76 -5.15 14.32
C ILE A 198 21.83 -4.77 13.18
N ASP A 199 21.28 -5.75 12.47
CA ASP A 199 20.44 -5.49 11.29
C ASP A 199 19.01 -5.08 11.68
N GLY A 200 18.48 -5.61 12.78
CA GLY A 200 17.25 -5.15 13.39
C GLY A 200 17.32 -3.66 13.77
N LEU A 201 18.40 -3.20 14.43
CA LEU A 201 18.58 -1.79 14.74
C LEU A 201 18.61 -0.92 13.48
N LYS A 202 19.35 -1.33 12.44
CA LYS A 202 19.40 -0.60 11.16
C LYS A 202 18.02 -0.52 10.51
N LYS A 203 17.30 -1.64 10.42
CA LYS A 203 15.96 -1.73 9.82
C LYS A 203 14.96 -0.90 10.59
N TRP A 204 14.97 -0.97 11.92
CA TRP A 204 14.11 -0.15 12.78
C TRP A 204 14.37 1.35 12.59
N MET A 205 15.64 1.80 12.55
CA MET A 205 15.97 3.21 12.29
C MET A 205 15.46 3.68 10.92
N LYS A 206 15.62 2.84 9.89
CA LYS A 206 15.13 3.13 8.53
C LYS A 206 13.60 3.14 8.48
N TYR A 207 12.94 2.20 9.15
CA TYR A 207 11.50 2.15 9.32
C TYR A 207 11.00 3.45 9.96
N ARG A 208 11.55 3.83 11.11
CA ARG A 208 11.20 5.10 11.79
C ARG A 208 11.40 6.31 10.89
N LYS A 209 12.52 6.40 10.18
CA LYS A 209 12.85 7.52 9.30
C LYS A 209 11.90 7.68 8.11
N TYR A 210 11.47 6.57 7.52
CA TYR A 210 10.76 6.59 6.23
C TYR A 210 9.27 6.25 6.35
N ASN A 211 8.82 5.62 7.44
CA ASN A 211 7.40 5.42 7.72
C ASN A 211 6.82 6.49 8.61
N ILE A 212 7.54 6.98 9.62
CA ILE A 212 7.03 8.00 10.54
C ILE A 212 7.47 9.37 10.04
N VAL A 213 6.64 9.94 9.17
CA VAL A 213 6.94 11.21 8.49
C VAL A 213 6.13 12.34 9.09
N ARG A 214 6.75 13.52 9.15
CA ARG A 214 6.06 14.77 9.45
C ARG A 214 5.82 15.51 8.15
N ILE A 215 4.58 15.93 7.88
CA ILE A 215 4.17 16.54 6.59
C ILE A 215 5.16 17.63 6.17
N ASN A 216 5.45 18.59 7.06
CA ASN A 216 6.35 19.73 6.76
C ASN A 216 7.79 19.36 6.40
N LYS A 217 8.24 18.12 6.68
CA LYS A 217 9.60 17.65 6.38
C LYS A 217 9.71 16.92 5.03
N ILE A 218 8.58 16.51 4.45
CA ILE A 218 8.54 15.75 3.20
C ILE A 218 7.90 16.53 2.04
N THR A 219 7.24 17.64 2.33
CA THR A 219 6.73 18.62 1.37
C THR A 219 7.85 19.53 0.89
#